data_AF-A0A938S9X2-F1
#
_entry.id   AF-A0A938S9X2-F1
#
_cell.length_a   1.000
_cell.length_b   1.000
_cell.length_c   1.000
_cell.angle_alpha   90.00
_cell.angle_beta   90.00
_cell.angle_gamma   90.00
#
_symmetry.space_group_name_H-M   'P 1'
#
loop_
_entity.id
_entity.type
_entity.pdbx_description
1 polymer ?
#
loop_
_entity_poly.entity_id
_entity_poly.type
_entity_poly.pdbx_seq_one_letter_code
_entity_poly.pdbx_strand_id
1 'polypeptide(L)'
;MHWIDWTIVWIPLIAVCYIGFKAEKYVQGVSDFMAAGRVAGRYVLAVATAEAGLGLISVVALFEMYYKSGYAIGFWHALATPVGLLMTLTGFAIYRFRETRAMTMAQFFEARYSKSFRIFAGILAYISGVVNYALFPAVGGRFLVYYCQLPDYVNCLGVPVSTYGLVMAMFLIVALIIVAIGGTVDLYRLFKRLKELHRNVLDDGRVVGHVNADDVALVEQVDHVTIQEAHEAERRLADALKKEAEHQHRKTH
;
A
#
# COMPACT_ATOMS: atom_id res chain seq x y z
N MET A 1 17.20 -26.80 22.47
CA MET A 1 16.98 -26.76 21.02
C MET A 1 18.21 -27.33 20.33
N HIS A 2 18.02 -28.40 19.56
CA HIS A 2 19.09 -28.97 18.74
C HIS A 2 19.44 -28.01 17.60
N TRP A 3 20.65 -28.13 17.05
CA TRP A 3 21.11 -27.35 15.90
C TRP A 3 20.19 -27.50 14.66
N ILE A 4 19.49 -28.62 14.55
CA ILE A 4 18.48 -28.91 13.51
C ILE A 4 17.27 -27.97 13.64
N ASP A 5 16.83 -27.66 14.86
CA ASP A 5 15.68 -26.79 15.12
C ASP A 5 15.96 -25.35 14.64
N TRP A 6 17.19 -24.87 14.88
CA TRP A 6 17.64 -23.57 14.40
C TRP A 6 17.74 -23.52 12.87
N THR A 7 18.11 -24.64 12.24
CA THR A 7 18.19 -24.74 10.78
C THR A 7 16.81 -24.57 10.13
N ILE A 8 15.75 -25.12 10.75
CA ILE A 8 14.36 -24.97 10.31
C ILE A 8 13.88 -23.50 10.41
N VAL A 9 14.40 -22.72 11.35
CA VAL A 9 14.06 -21.29 11.49
C VAL A 9 14.82 -20.42 10.50
N TRP A 10 16.14 -20.62 10.38
CA TRP A 10 16.99 -19.78 9.56
C TRP A 10 16.80 -19.99 8.05
N ILE A 11 16.56 -21.23 7.59
CA ILE A 11 16.42 -21.51 6.15
C ILE A 11 15.25 -20.75 5.51
N PRO A 12 14.00 -20.83 6.02
CA PRO A 12 12.88 -20.09 5.45
C PRO A 12 13.07 -18.58 5.55
N LEU A 13 13.65 -18.10 6.66
CA LEU A 13 13.90 -16.68 6.85
C LEU A 13 14.87 -16.13 5.79
N ILE A 14 15.99 -16.81 5.57
CA ILE A 14 16.97 -16.46 4.53
C ILE A 14 16.33 -16.56 3.15
N ALA A 15 15.55 -17.60 2.87
CA ALA A 15 14.86 -17.75 1.59
C ALA A 15 13.90 -16.58 1.31
N VAL A 16 13.10 -16.17 2.29
CA VAL A 16 12.19 -15.02 2.17
C VAL A 16 12.95 -13.72 1.98
N CYS A 17 14.01 -13.47 2.78
CA CYS A 17 14.85 -12.29 2.60
C CYS A 17 15.49 -12.26 1.21
N TYR A 18 16.05 -13.38 0.74
CA TYR A 18 16.65 -13.50 -0.59
C TYR A 18 15.65 -13.23 -1.72
N ILE A 19 14.44 -13.79 -1.62
CA ILE A 19 13.36 -13.53 -2.58
C ILE A 19 12.99 -12.05 -2.54
N GLY A 20 12.88 -11.44 -1.36
CA GLY A 20 12.59 -10.01 -1.18
C GLY A 20 13.62 -9.10 -1.87
N PHE A 21 14.91 -9.32 -1.61
CA PHE A 21 15.99 -8.58 -2.27
C PHE A 21 16.00 -8.79 -3.79
N LYS A 22 15.74 -10.01 -4.27
CA LYS A 22 15.65 -10.28 -5.70
C LYS A 22 14.40 -9.68 -6.34
N ALA A 23 13.33 -9.49 -5.57
CA ALA A 23 12.07 -8.90 -6.02
C ALA A 23 12.19 -7.37 -6.19
N GLU A 24 13.05 -6.71 -5.40
CA GLU A 24 13.28 -5.26 -5.43
C GLU A 24 13.57 -4.73 -6.85
N LYS A 25 14.38 -5.45 -7.63
CA LYS A 25 14.74 -5.02 -9.00
C LYS A 25 13.53 -4.91 -9.95
N TYR A 26 12.43 -5.59 -9.64
CA TYR A 26 11.19 -5.55 -10.43
C TYR A 26 10.26 -4.43 -9.99
N VAL A 27 10.48 -3.83 -8.82
CA VAL A 27 9.69 -2.68 -8.35
C VAL A 27 10.21 -1.44 -9.06
N GLN A 28 9.49 -1.01 -10.11
CA GLN A 28 9.92 0.12 -10.93
C GLN A 28 9.10 1.40 -10.78
N GLY A 29 7.99 1.33 -10.05
CA GLY A 29 7.22 2.49 -9.60
C GLY A 29 6.11 2.13 -8.63
N VAL A 30 5.34 3.14 -8.22
CA VAL A 30 4.28 3.04 -7.20
C VAL A 30 3.21 2.01 -7.56
N SER A 31 2.84 1.87 -8.83
CA SER A 31 1.90 0.84 -9.27
C SER A 31 2.46 -0.58 -9.15
N ASP A 32 3.78 -0.73 -9.29
CA ASP A 32 4.47 -2.01 -9.15
C ASP A 32 4.64 -2.37 -7.68
N PHE A 33 4.86 -1.38 -6.82
CA PHE A 33 4.91 -1.57 -5.38
C PHE A 33 3.53 -1.85 -4.78
N MET A 34 2.51 -1.05 -5.12
CA MET A 34 1.18 -1.15 -4.51
C MET A 34 0.29 -2.22 -5.14
N ALA A 35 0.42 -2.48 -6.44
CA ALA A 35 -0.48 -3.35 -7.19
C ALA A 35 0.27 -4.37 -8.08
N ALA A 36 1.57 -4.57 -7.88
CA ALA A 36 2.41 -5.48 -8.67
C ALA A 36 2.24 -5.27 -10.19
N GLY A 37 2.10 -4.02 -10.63
CA GLY A 37 1.94 -3.66 -12.05
C GLY A 37 0.65 -4.21 -12.67
N ARG A 38 -0.26 -4.76 -11.85
CA ARG A 38 -1.46 -5.50 -12.26
C ARG A 38 -1.18 -6.71 -13.17
N VAL A 39 0.01 -7.29 -13.09
CA VAL A 39 0.40 -8.48 -13.89
C VAL A 39 0.14 -9.81 -13.18
N ALA A 40 -0.25 -9.78 -11.90
CA ALA A 40 -0.48 -10.98 -11.11
C ALA A 40 -1.69 -11.79 -11.63
N GLY A 41 -1.46 -13.06 -11.98
CA GLY A 41 -2.50 -13.97 -12.44
C GLY A 41 -3.47 -14.37 -11.33
N ARG A 42 -4.64 -14.91 -11.72
CA ARG A 42 -5.73 -15.30 -10.81
C ARG A 42 -5.31 -16.22 -9.66
N TYR A 43 -4.43 -17.18 -9.93
CA TYR A 43 -3.97 -18.14 -8.93
C TYR A 43 -3.04 -17.50 -7.90
N VAL A 44 -2.10 -16.66 -8.35
CA VAL A 44 -1.19 -15.93 -7.46
C VAL A 44 -2.00 -15.00 -6.56
N LEU A 45 -2.98 -14.28 -7.12
CA LEU A 45 -3.87 -13.42 -6.35
C LEU A 45 -4.71 -14.21 -5.34
N ALA A 46 -5.30 -15.34 -5.74
CA ALA A 46 -6.10 -16.17 -4.85
C ALA A 46 -5.27 -16.73 -3.68
N VAL A 47 -4.08 -17.25 -3.96
CA VAL A 47 -3.16 -17.76 -2.93
C VAL A 47 -2.69 -16.65 -2.02
N ALA A 48 -2.31 -15.48 -2.55
CA ALA A 48 -1.91 -14.33 -1.75
C ALA A 48 -3.05 -13.82 -0.84
N THR A 49 -4.29 -13.79 -1.34
CA THR A 49 -5.45 -13.40 -0.50
C THR A 49 -5.75 -14.42 0.60
N ALA A 50 -5.53 -15.71 0.35
CA ALA A 50 -5.68 -16.74 1.37
C ALA A 50 -4.56 -16.68 2.42
N GLU A 51 -3.32 -16.46 1.98
CA GLU A 51 -2.15 -16.31 2.86
C GLU A 51 -2.26 -15.07 3.76
N ALA A 52 -2.74 -13.95 3.23
CA ALA A 52 -3.01 -12.75 4.03
C ALA A 52 -4.00 -12.96 5.20
N GLY A 53 -4.87 -13.98 5.11
CA GLY A 53 -5.81 -14.34 6.18
C GLY A 53 -5.25 -15.30 7.22
N LEU A 54 -4.21 -16.07 6.89
CA LEU A 54 -3.67 -17.15 7.72
C LEU A 54 -2.21 -16.88 8.10
N GLY A 55 -2.02 -16.24 9.26
CA GLY A 55 -0.71 -16.07 9.89
C GLY A 55 -0.63 -16.72 11.27
N LEU A 56 0.57 -16.67 11.88
CA LEU A 56 0.82 -17.14 13.24
C LEU A 56 -0.23 -16.60 14.25
N ILE A 57 -0.54 -15.31 14.15
CA ILE A 57 -1.47 -14.64 15.06
C ILE A 57 -2.89 -15.15 14.86
N SER A 58 -3.32 -15.36 13.60
CA SER A 58 -4.62 -15.95 13.30
C SER A 58 -4.75 -17.33 13.94
N VAL A 59 -3.69 -18.14 13.88
CA VAL A 59 -3.67 -19.49 14.50
C VAL A 59 -3.76 -19.39 16.03
N VAL A 60 -2.94 -18.55 16.66
CA VAL A 60 -2.97 -18.35 18.12
C VAL A 60 -4.33 -17.81 18.57
N ALA A 61 -4.87 -16.83 17.86
CA ALA A 61 -6.19 -16.26 18.14
C ALA A 61 -7.28 -17.32 18.01
N LEU A 62 -7.24 -18.16 16.97
CA LEU A 62 -8.20 -19.25 16.76
C LEU A 62 -8.18 -20.24 17.92
N PHE A 63 -6.99 -20.66 18.37
CA PHE A 63 -6.84 -21.54 19.53
C PHE A 63 -7.38 -20.90 20.82
N GLU A 64 -7.07 -19.63 21.07
CA GLU A 64 -7.56 -18.92 22.25
C GLU A 64 -9.09 -18.79 22.25
N MET A 65 -9.67 -18.51 21.09
CA MET A 65 -11.11 -18.43 20.87
C MET A 65 -11.80 -19.77 21.16
N TYR A 66 -11.30 -20.87 20.57
CA TYR A 66 -11.86 -22.19 20.78
C TYR A 66 -11.68 -22.67 22.22
N TYR A 67 -10.58 -22.32 22.87
CA TYR A 67 -10.35 -22.67 24.27
C TYR A 67 -11.35 -21.98 25.20
N LYS A 68 -11.68 -20.70 24.94
CA LYS A 68 -12.59 -19.92 25.80
C LYS A 68 -14.07 -20.15 25.52
N SER A 69 -14.47 -20.21 24.25
CA SER A 69 -15.90 -20.24 23.88
C SER A 69 -16.34 -21.55 23.23
N GLY A 70 -15.44 -22.52 23.08
CA GLY A 70 -15.74 -23.82 22.48
C GLY A 70 -16.16 -23.72 21.01
N TYR A 71 -16.93 -24.69 20.54
CA TYR A 71 -17.35 -24.79 19.13
C TYR A 71 -18.38 -23.74 18.69
N ALA A 72 -18.92 -22.93 19.61
CA ALA A 72 -19.94 -21.92 19.29
C ALA A 72 -19.45 -20.90 18.25
N ILE A 73 -18.15 -20.61 18.21
CA ILE A 73 -17.57 -19.69 17.22
C ILE A 73 -17.57 -20.29 15.81
N GLY A 74 -17.50 -21.62 15.70
CA GLY A 74 -17.58 -22.31 14.41
C GLY A 74 -18.89 -22.00 13.67
N PHE A 75 -20.00 -21.87 14.41
CA PHE A 75 -21.30 -21.48 13.84
C PHE A 75 -21.25 -20.07 13.21
N TRP A 76 -20.65 -19.10 13.89
CA TRP A 76 -20.53 -17.73 13.37
C TRP A 76 -19.61 -17.66 12.15
N HIS A 77 -18.50 -18.41 12.11
CA HIS A 77 -17.67 -18.52 10.91
C HIS A 77 -18.39 -19.23 9.76
N ALA A 78 -19.20 -20.25 10.06
CA ALA A 78 -20.01 -20.93 9.07
C ALA A 78 -21.01 -19.98 8.40
N LEU A 79 -21.52 -18.97 9.11
CA LEU A 79 -22.37 -17.91 8.54
C LEU A 79 -21.60 -16.90 7.66
N ALA A 80 -20.31 -16.66 7.93
CA ALA A 80 -19.50 -15.77 7.10
C ALA A 80 -19.26 -16.34 5.68
N THR A 81 -19.19 -17.67 5.55
CA THR A 81 -18.95 -18.36 4.28
C THR A 81 -20.04 -18.09 3.22
N PRO A 82 -21.35 -18.33 3.49
CA PRO A 82 -22.41 -18.04 2.52
C PRO A 82 -22.54 -16.54 2.22
N VAL A 83 -22.34 -15.67 3.22
CA VAL A 83 -22.36 -14.21 2.98
C VAL A 83 -21.20 -13.80 2.07
N GLY A 84 -19.99 -14.30 2.32
CA GLY A 84 -18.83 -14.06 1.47
C GLY A 84 -19.02 -14.58 0.05
N LEU A 85 -19.64 -15.75 -0.10
CA LEU A 85 -20.01 -16.31 -1.40
C LEU A 85 -21.00 -15.41 -2.15
N LEU A 86 -22.06 -14.95 -1.49
CA LEU A 86 -23.05 -14.03 -2.08
C LEU A 86 -22.41 -12.69 -2.50
N MET A 87 -21.56 -12.10 -1.64
CA MET A 87 -20.85 -10.87 -1.94
C MET A 87 -19.87 -11.04 -3.13
N THR A 88 -19.21 -12.19 -3.21
CA THR A 88 -18.29 -12.50 -4.31
C THR A 88 -19.04 -12.73 -5.63
N LEU A 89 -20.16 -13.46 -5.59
CA LEU A 89 -21.01 -13.73 -6.77
C LEU A 89 -21.68 -12.47 -7.30
N THR A 90 -22.21 -11.63 -6.41
CA THR A 90 -22.81 -10.33 -6.78
C THR A 90 -21.75 -9.32 -7.21
N GLY A 91 -20.47 -9.57 -6.91
CA GLY A 91 -19.37 -8.66 -7.19
C GLY A 91 -19.49 -7.32 -6.46
N PHE A 92 -20.32 -7.27 -5.40
CA PHE A 92 -20.65 -6.04 -4.69
C PHE A 92 -19.37 -5.42 -4.12
N ALA A 93 -19.15 -4.14 -4.41
CA ALA A 93 -17.92 -3.38 -4.18
C ALA A 93 -16.66 -3.88 -4.92
N ILE A 94 -16.39 -5.18 -5.00
CA ILE A 94 -15.16 -5.74 -5.61
C ILE A 94 -15.08 -5.41 -7.11
N TYR A 95 -16.16 -5.65 -7.85
CA TYR A 95 -16.20 -5.38 -9.29
C TYR A 95 -16.00 -3.89 -9.56
N ARG A 96 -16.74 -3.03 -8.84
CA ARG A 96 -16.66 -1.57 -8.96
C ARG A 96 -15.30 -1.00 -8.55
N PHE A 97 -14.67 -1.57 -7.52
CA PHE A 97 -13.33 -1.21 -7.10
C PHE A 97 -12.30 -1.54 -8.20
N ARG A 98 -12.45 -2.69 -8.86
CA ARG A 98 -11.57 -3.09 -9.97
C ARG A 98 -11.76 -2.21 -11.21
N GLU A 99 -12.99 -1.80 -11.54
CA GLU A 99 -13.27 -0.89 -12.66
C GLU A 99 -12.56 0.47 -12.50
N THR A 100 -12.60 1.04 -11.30
CA THR A 100 -12.04 2.38 -11.03
C THR A 100 -10.51 2.42 -11.04
N ARG A 101 -9.83 1.27 -11.05
CA ARG A 101 -8.37 1.13 -10.99
C ARG A 101 -7.70 1.89 -9.82
N ALA A 102 -8.48 2.23 -8.79
CA ALA A 102 -7.98 2.92 -7.60
C ALA A 102 -6.94 2.06 -6.88
N MET A 103 -5.89 2.69 -6.35
CA MET A 103 -4.83 1.98 -5.62
C MET A 103 -5.14 1.81 -4.13
N THR A 104 -6.09 2.60 -3.61
CA THR A 104 -6.53 2.53 -2.20
C THR A 104 -8.04 2.59 -2.09
N MET A 105 -8.59 1.99 -1.03
CA MET A 105 -10.01 2.14 -0.70
C MET A 105 -10.41 3.60 -0.45
N ALA A 106 -9.53 4.40 0.14
CA ALA A 106 -9.80 5.83 0.36
C ALA A 106 -9.98 6.61 -0.96
N GLN A 107 -9.19 6.29 -1.99
CA GLN A 107 -9.34 6.87 -3.33
C GLN A 107 -10.64 6.41 -4.01
N PHE A 108 -11.00 5.14 -3.86
CA PHE A 108 -12.28 4.63 -4.38
C PHE A 108 -13.48 5.38 -3.77
N PHE A 109 -13.42 5.62 -2.47
CA PHE A 109 -14.42 6.37 -1.74
C PHE A 109 -14.45 7.87 -2.10
N GLU A 110 -13.31 8.47 -2.46
CA GLU A 110 -13.27 9.82 -3.02
C GLU A 110 -14.07 9.91 -4.32
N ALA A 111 -13.80 9.01 -5.26
CA ALA A 111 -14.44 8.99 -6.57
C ALA A 111 -15.97 8.77 -6.46
N ARG A 112 -16.42 8.08 -5.41
CA ARG A 112 -17.84 7.79 -5.19
C ARG A 112 -18.60 8.86 -4.39
N TYR A 113 -17.92 9.53 -3.46
CA TYR A 113 -18.54 10.40 -2.47
C TYR A 113 -17.93 11.81 -2.47
N SER A 114 -16.82 12.03 -1.75
CA SER A 114 -16.22 13.36 -1.59
C SER A 114 -14.78 13.33 -1.08
N LYS A 115 -14.07 14.46 -1.23
CA LYS A 115 -12.70 14.64 -0.71
C LYS A 115 -12.60 14.54 0.81
N SER A 116 -13.60 15.03 1.54
CA SER A 116 -13.62 14.91 3.01
C SER A 116 -13.74 13.45 3.46
N PHE A 117 -14.52 12.64 2.72
CA PHE A 117 -14.66 11.22 3.01
C PHE A 117 -13.37 10.43 2.76
N ARG A 118 -12.55 10.85 1.77
CA ARG A 118 -11.21 10.30 1.56
C ARG A 118 -10.31 10.46 2.78
N ILE A 119 -10.30 11.65 3.38
CA ILE A 119 -9.46 11.95 4.55
C ILE A 119 -9.90 11.09 5.73
N PHE A 120 -11.20 10.98 5.97
CA PHE A 120 -11.75 10.12 7.02
C PHE A 120 -11.36 8.65 6.82
N ALA A 121 -11.62 8.09 5.63
CA ALA A 121 -11.29 6.69 5.33
C ALA A 121 -9.78 6.42 5.40
N GLY A 122 -8.95 7.38 4.98
CA GLY A 122 -7.50 7.31 5.08
C GLY A 122 -7.01 7.28 6.53
N ILE A 123 -7.55 8.14 7.40
CA ILE A 123 -7.22 8.17 8.83
C ILE A 123 -7.68 6.87 9.51
N LEU A 124 -8.89 6.39 9.21
CA LEU A 124 -9.40 5.15 9.77
C LEU A 124 -8.53 3.95 9.38
N ALA A 125 -8.14 3.85 8.11
CA ALA A 125 -7.23 2.81 7.63
C ALA A 125 -5.84 2.92 8.29
N TYR A 126 -5.34 4.14 8.48
CA TYR A 126 -4.08 4.38 9.18
C TYR A 126 -4.13 3.90 10.64
N ILE A 127 -5.16 4.28 11.40
CA ILE A 127 -5.32 3.87 12.80
C ILE A 127 -5.44 2.35 12.90
N SER A 128 -6.26 1.74 12.04
CA SER A 128 -6.39 0.28 11.97
C SER A 128 -5.05 -0.40 11.67
N GLY A 129 -4.28 0.15 10.71
CA GLY A 129 -2.95 -0.32 10.38
C GLY A 129 -1.96 -0.21 11.54
N VAL A 130 -1.95 0.90 12.28
CA VAL A 130 -1.07 1.09 13.45
C VAL A 130 -1.38 0.07 14.55
N VAL A 131 -2.66 -0.16 14.84
CA VAL A 131 -3.07 -1.18 15.82
C VAL A 131 -2.64 -2.57 15.34
N ASN A 132 -2.78 -2.86 14.04
CA ASN A 132 -2.34 -4.12 13.45
C ASN A 132 -0.83 -4.31 13.58
N TYR A 133 -0.04 -3.29 13.27
CA TYR A 133 1.43 -3.31 13.42
C TYR A 133 1.91 -3.38 14.87
N ALA A 134 1.10 -3.00 15.85
CA ALA A 134 1.42 -3.20 17.27
C ALA A 134 1.15 -4.65 17.71
N LEU A 135 0.04 -5.24 17.27
CA LEU A 135 -0.37 -6.59 17.67
C LEU A 135 0.54 -7.68 17.08
N PHE A 136 0.92 -7.53 15.81
CA PHE A 136 1.62 -8.58 15.07
C PHE A 136 3.00 -8.95 15.67
N PRO A 137 3.91 -7.99 15.89
CA PRO A 137 5.19 -8.24 16.53
C PRO A 137 5.05 -8.64 18.00
N ALA A 138 4.03 -8.16 18.71
CA ALA A 138 3.82 -8.47 20.11
C ALA A 138 3.44 -9.94 20.33
N VAL A 139 2.48 -10.45 19.56
CA VAL A 139 2.08 -11.86 19.64
C VAL A 139 3.18 -12.75 19.06
N GLY A 140 3.79 -12.36 17.93
CA GLY A 140 4.88 -13.11 17.31
C GLY A 140 6.13 -13.21 18.18
N GLY A 141 6.51 -12.12 18.85
CA GLY A 141 7.64 -12.09 19.78
C GLY A 141 7.41 -13.00 20.98
N ARG A 142 6.22 -12.96 21.60
CA ARG A 142 5.86 -13.88 22.70
C ARG A 142 5.92 -15.34 22.27
N PHE A 143 5.34 -15.64 21.10
CA PHE A 143 5.36 -17.00 20.56
C PHE A 143 6.80 -17.53 20.43
N LEU A 144 7.73 -16.75 19.88
CA LEU A 144 9.12 -17.21 19.74
C LEU A 144 9.88 -17.30 21.05
N VAL A 145 9.67 -16.38 22.00
CA VAL A 145 10.29 -16.49 23.33
C VAL A 145 9.86 -17.80 24.01
N TYR A 146 8.57 -18.10 23.99
CA TYR A 146 8.06 -19.35 24.58
C TYR A 146 8.45 -20.59 23.80
N TYR A 147 8.35 -20.56 22.47
CA TYR A 147 8.64 -21.72 21.62
C TYR A 147 10.13 -22.08 21.64
N CYS A 148 11.02 -21.09 21.56
CA CYS A 148 12.46 -21.30 21.62
C CYS A 148 13.00 -21.47 23.06
N GLN A 149 12.14 -21.35 24.08
CA GLN A 149 12.50 -21.38 25.50
C GLN A 149 13.65 -20.40 25.83
N LEU A 150 13.57 -19.19 25.28
CA LEU A 150 14.55 -18.16 25.55
C LEU A 150 14.35 -17.61 26.97
N PRO A 151 15.41 -17.21 27.69
CA PRO A 151 15.28 -16.60 29.00
C PRO A 151 14.50 -15.29 28.90
N ASP A 152 13.63 -14.99 29.87
CA ASP A 152 12.79 -13.79 29.86
C ASP A 152 13.60 -12.47 29.91
N TYR A 153 14.80 -12.56 30.50
CA TYR A 153 15.75 -11.46 30.65
C TYR A 153 17.12 -11.90 30.12
N VAL A 154 17.71 -11.06 29.28
CA VAL A 154 19.10 -11.18 28.85
C VAL A 154 19.86 -10.00 29.43
N ASN A 155 20.96 -10.30 30.12
CA ASN A 155 21.85 -9.26 30.65
C ASN A 155 22.72 -8.73 29.50
N CYS A 156 22.33 -7.62 28.91
CA CYS A 156 23.18 -6.88 27.97
C CYS A 156 23.94 -5.80 28.74
N LEU A 157 25.28 -5.87 28.76
CA LEU A 157 26.15 -4.87 29.42
C LEU A 157 25.78 -4.53 30.88
N GLY A 158 25.23 -5.50 31.64
CA GLY A 158 24.85 -5.29 33.04
C GLY A 158 23.45 -4.68 33.27
N VAL A 159 22.69 -4.43 32.21
CA VAL A 159 21.26 -4.05 32.29
C VAL A 159 20.41 -5.27 31.97
N PRO A 160 19.43 -5.65 32.82
CA PRO A 160 18.48 -6.70 32.50
C PRO A 160 17.51 -6.18 31.43
N VAL A 161 17.69 -6.61 30.19
CA VAL A 161 16.81 -6.26 29.08
C VAL A 161 15.85 -7.42 28.83
N SER A 162 14.56 -7.11 28.64
CA SER A 162 13.57 -8.13 28.30
C SER A 162 13.81 -8.69 26.90
N THR A 163 13.98 -10.01 26.80
CA THR A 163 14.20 -10.72 25.53
C THR A 163 13.04 -10.54 24.57
N TYR A 164 11.81 -10.47 25.11
CA TYR A 164 10.61 -10.15 24.34
C TYR A 164 10.74 -8.81 23.60
N GLY A 165 11.21 -7.77 24.28
CA GLY A 165 11.42 -6.45 23.68
C GLY A 165 12.46 -6.47 22.57
N LEU A 166 13.55 -7.23 22.76
CA LEU A 166 14.61 -7.37 21.75
C LEU A 166 14.12 -8.10 20.50
N VAL A 167 13.38 -9.21 20.65
CA VAL A 167 12.83 -9.96 19.52
C VAL A 167 11.81 -9.11 18.76
N MET A 168 10.95 -8.39 19.47
CA MET A 168 9.99 -7.47 18.87
C MET A 168 10.68 -6.34 18.09
N ALA A 169 11.72 -5.73 18.68
CA ALA A 169 12.52 -4.70 18.01
C ALA A 169 13.22 -5.24 16.76
N MET A 170 13.78 -6.46 16.83
CA MET A 170 14.41 -7.13 15.68
C MET A 170 13.42 -7.30 14.53
N PHE A 171 12.20 -7.78 14.78
CA PHE A 171 11.19 -7.91 13.73
C PHE A 171 10.78 -6.58 13.11
N LEU A 172 10.59 -5.55 13.94
CA LEU A 172 10.27 -4.22 13.47
C LEU A 172 11.41 -3.65 12.62
N ILE A 173 12.67 -3.87 13.00
CA ILE A 173 13.84 -3.43 12.22
C ILE A 173 13.88 -4.13 10.86
N VAL A 174 13.71 -5.46 10.82
CA VAL A 174 13.71 -6.22 9.55
C VAL A 174 12.56 -5.74 8.65
N ALA A 175 11.36 -5.57 9.20
CA ALA A 175 10.21 -5.05 8.46
C ALA A 175 10.46 -3.62 7.95
N LEU A 176 11.02 -2.75 8.80
CA LEU A 176 11.39 -1.38 8.42
C LEU A 176 12.44 -1.36 7.32
N ILE A 177 13.44 -2.24 7.35
CA ILE A 177 14.45 -2.33 6.29
C ILE A 177 13.79 -2.73 4.97
N ILE A 178 12.95 -3.77 4.97
CA ILE A 178 12.25 -4.23 3.75
C ILE A 178 11.37 -3.12 3.17
N VAL A 179 10.60 -2.43 4.02
CA VAL A 179 9.73 -1.32 3.61
C VAL A 179 10.53 -0.11 3.16
N ALA A 180 11.62 0.23 3.86
CA ALA A 180 12.47 1.36 3.52
C ALA A 180 13.16 1.14 2.17
N ILE A 181 13.66 -0.06 1.89
CA ILE A 181 14.25 -0.40 0.59
C ILE A 181 13.22 -0.18 -0.53
N GLY A 182 12.01 -0.76 -0.42
CA GLY A 182 10.96 -0.58 -1.43
C GLY A 182 10.51 0.88 -1.59
N GLY A 183 10.27 1.58 -0.47
CA GLY A 183 9.75 2.95 -0.48
C GLY A 183 10.77 4.00 -0.92
N THR A 184 12.05 3.85 -0.55
CA THR A 184 13.10 4.80 -0.95
C THR A 184 13.42 4.71 -2.44
N VAL A 185 13.40 3.50 -3.02
CA VAL A 185 13.55 3.30 -4.47
C VAL A 185 12.45 4.02 -5.24
N ASP A 186 11.19 3.88 -4.81
CA ASP A 186 10.06 4.57 -5.45
C ASP A 186 10.16 6.09 -5.31
N LEU A 187 10.55 6.59 -4.14
CA LEU A 187 10.71 8.02 -3.88
C LEU A 187 11.82 8.63 -4.76
N TYR A 188 12.96 7.97 -4.87
CA TYR A 188 14.06 8.42 -5.73
C TYR A 188 13.65 8.50 -7.20
N ARG A 189 12.93 7.49 -7.69
CA ARG A 189 12.39 7.47 -9.06
C ARG A 189 11.36 8.57 -9.30
N LEU A 190 10.49 8.84 -8.33
CA LEU A 190 9.55 9.96 -8.41
C LEU A 190 10.30 11.28 -8.58
N PHE A 191 11.32 11.54 -7.76
CA PHE A 191 12.13 12.75 -7.90
C PHE A 191 12.87 12.83 -9.23
N LYS A 192 13.35 11.70 -9.77
CA LYS A 192 13.93 11.66 -11.11
C LYS A 192 12.90 12.01 -12.19
N ARG A 193 11.69 11.44 -12.13
CA ARG A 193 10.59 11.80 -13.06
C ARG A 193 10.21 13.27 -12.93
N LEU A 194 10.12 13.81 -11.72
CA LEU A 194 9.81 15.22 -11.50
C LEU A 194 10.87 16.17 -12.07
N LYS A 195 12.14 15.75 -12.15
CA LYS A 195 13.20 16.54 -12.80
C LYS A 195 13.07 16.57 -14.33
N GLU A 196 12.53 15.51 -14.91
CA GLU A 196 12.32 15.38 -16.36
C GLU A 196 10.91 15.85 -16.77
N LEU A 197 10.00 16.05 -15.81
CA LEU A 197 8.63 16.46 -16.05
C LEU A 197 8.58 17.93 -16.46
N HIS A 198 8.30 18.19 -17.73
CA HIS A 198 8.01 19.53 -18.21
C HIS A 198 6.61 19.93 -17.72
N ARG A 199 6.52 20.89 -16.80
CA ARG A 199 5.21 21.41 -16.33
C ARG A 199 4.51 22.11 -17.49
N ASN A 200 3.43 21.52 -17.99
CA ASN A 200 2.54 22.17 -18.95
C ASN A 200 1.46 22.94 -18.19
N VAL A 201 1.23 24.19 -18.56
CA VAL A 201 0.18 25.03 -17.93
C VAL A 201 -1.23 24.52 -18.28
N LEU A 202 -1.34 23.75 -19.37
CA LEU A 202 -2.57 23.10 -19.83
C LEU A 202 -2.85 21.75 -19.14
N ASP A 203 -1.96 21.27 -18.27
CA ASP A 203 -2.15 20.08 -17.42
C ASP A 203 -3.02 20.41 -16.19
N ASP A 204 -4.24 20.91 -16.46
CA ASP A 204 -5.26 21.25 -15.46
C ASP A 204 -6.46 20.28 -15.49
N GLY A 205 -6.36 19.23 -16.32
CA GLY A 205 -7.38 18.19 -16.50
C GLY A 205 -8.61 18.64 -17.30
N ARG A 206 -8.57 19.80 -17.98
CA ARG A 206 -9.63 20.21 -18.92
C ARG A 206 -9.54 19.41 -20.22
N VAL A 207 -10.69 19.19 -20.84
CA VAL A 207 -10.80 18.52 -22.15
C VAL A 207 -11.19 19.57 -23.18
N VAL A 208 -10.43 19.69 -24.27
CA VAL A 208 -10.71 20.59 -25.40
C VAL A 208 -10.81 19.74 -26.66
N GLY A 209 -11.91 19.85 -27.40
CA GLY A 209 -12.09 19.11 -28.66
C GLY A 209 -11.97 17.58 -28.52
N HIS A 210 -12.51 17.01 -27.44
CA HIS A 210 -12.45 15.56 -27.11
C HIS A 210 -11.06 15.00 -26.77
N VAL A 211 -10.05 15.85 -26.60
CA VAL A 211 -8.69 15.49 -26.17
C VAL A 211 -8.38 16.24 -24.86
N ASN A 212 -7.59 15.66 -23.95
CA ASN A 212 -7.15 16.41 -22.78
C ASN A 212 -6.28 17.60 -23.23
N ALA A 213 -6.43 18.75 -22.56
CA ALA A 213 -5.79 20.01 -22.94
C ALA A 213 -4.25 19.93 -22.95
N ASP A 214 -3.66 19.09 -22.10
CA ASP A 214 -2.23 18.79 -22.03
C ASP A 214 -1.74 17.87 -23.14
N ASP A 215 -2.61 17.01 -23.68
CA ASP A 215 -2.31 16.07 -24.76
C ASP A 215 -2.50 16.66 -26.17
N VAL A 216 -3.09 17.86 -26.29
CA VAL A 216 -3.37 18.48 -27.60
C VAL A 216 -2.13 18.60 -28.46
N ALA A 217 -1.01 19.12 -27.92
CA ALA A 217 0.23 19.29 -28.70
C ALA A 217 0.79 17.96 -29.22
N LEU A 218 0.55 16.85 -28.51
CA LEU A 218 0.97 15.52 -28.93
C LEU A 218 0.07 14.99 -30.05
N VAL A 219 -1.25 15.18 -29.93
CA VAL A 219 -2.24 14.80 -30.94
C VAL A 219 -2.03 15.59 -32.24
N GLU A 220 -1.75 16.88 -32.15
CA GLU A 220 -1.45 17.71 -33.33
C GLU A 220 -0.19 17.24 -34.08
N GLN A 221 0.81 16.73 -33.36
CA GLN A 221 2.01 16.16 -33.98
C GLN A 221 1.75 14.81 -34.66
N VAL A 222 0.94 13.94 -34.03
CA VAL A 222 0.68 12.58 -34.51
C VAL A 222 -0.34 12.55 -35.65
N ASP A 223 -1.42 13.33 -35.52
CA ASP A 223 -2.53 13.33 -36.48
C ASP A 223 -2.38 14.42 -37.56
N HIS A 224 -1.37 15.29 -37.46
CA HIS A 224 -1.14 16.43 -38.36
C HIS A 224 -2.37 17.36 -38.48
N VAL A 225 -3.20 17.43 -37.44
CA VAL A 225 -4.37 18.33 -37.35
C VAL A 225 -4.03 19.44 -36.37
N THR A 226 -4.52 20.66 -36.59
CA THR A 226 -4.36 21.78 -35.63
C THR A 226 -5.69 22.06 -34.95
N ILE A 227 -5.76 21.92 -33.64
CA ILE A 227 -6.96 22.15 -32.83
C ILE A 227 -6.97 23.63 -32.41
N GLN A 228 -7.56 24.47 -33.26
CA GLN A 228 -7.62 25.92 -33.05
C GLN A 228 -8.24 26.33 -31.70
N GLU A 229 -9.24 25.58 -31.22
CA GLU A 229 -9.91 25.83 -29.94
C GLU A 229 -8.95 25.73 -28.74
N ALA A 230 -7.96 24.85 -28.80
CA ALA A 230 -6.98 24.65 -27.74
C ALA A 230 -5.96 25.79 -27.68
N HIS A 231 -5.44 26.22 -28.83
CA HIS A 231 -4.51 27.36 -28.89
C HIS A 231 -5.17 28.69 -28.49
N GLU A 232 -6.46 28.88 -28.79
CA GLU A 232 -7.20 30.04 -28.28
C GLU A 232 -7.36 30.01 -26.75
N ALA A 233 -7.68 28.85 -26.19
CA ALA A 233 -7.78 28.67 -24.75
C ALA A 233 -6.45 28.92 -24.04
N GLU A 234 -5.34 28.41 -24.60
CA GLU A 234 -3.98 28.61 -24.11
C GLU A 234 -3.59 30.09 -24.09
N ARG A 235 -3.85 30.83 -25.18
CA ARG A 235 -3.58 32.28 -25.26
C ARG A 235 -4.38 33.07 -24.22
N ARG A 236 -5.66 32.76 -24.04
CA ARG A 236 -6.51 33.42 -23.03
C ARG A 236 -6.02 33.17 -21.61
N LEU A 237 -5.55 31.96 -21.32
CA LEU A 237 -5.00 31.61 -20.01
C LEU A 237 -3.66 32.30 -19.76
N ALA A 238 -2.78 32.35 -20.76
CA ALA A 238 -1.51 33.06 -20.68
C ALA A 238 -1.70 34.57 -20.42
N ASP A 239 -2.69 35.18 -21.07
CA ASP A 239 -3.06 36.58 -20.85
C ASP A 239 -3.67 36.80 -19.46
N ALA A 240 -4.47 35.87 -18.95
CA ALA A 240 -5.02 35.92 -17.60
C ALA A 240 -3.92 35.83 -16.53
N LEU A 241 -2.96 34.90 -16.70
CA LEU A 241 -1.82 34.73 -15.79
C LEU A 241 -0.89 35.95 -15.81
N LYS A 242 -0.65 36.58 -16.97
CA LYS A 242 0.08 37.85 -17.05
C LYS A 242 -0.62 38.96 -16.27
N LYS A 243 -1.94 39.10 -16.43
CA LYS A 243 -2.72 40.10 -15.68
C LYS A 243 -2.70 39.84 -14.18
N GLU A 244 -2.78 38.59 -13.74
CA GLU A 244 -2.66 38.24 -12.31
C GLU A 244 -1.26 38.54 -11.76
N ALA A 245 -0.20 38.24 -12.52
CA ALA A 245 1.18 38.54 -12.13
C ALA A 245 1.42 40.06 -12.01
N GLU A 246 0.90 40.86 -12.94
CA GLU A 246 0.94 42.33 -12.88
C GLU A 246 0.16 42.88 -11.69
N HIS A 247 -0.99 42.27 -11.38
CA HIS A 247 -1.83 42.68 -10.25
C HIS A 247 -1.22 42.31 -8.89
N GLN A 248 -0.45 41.22 -8.82
CA GLN A 248 0.34 40.86 -7.63
C GLN A 248 1.55 41.78 -7.44
N HIS A 249 2.24 42.16 -8.52
CA HIS A 249 3.35 43.12 -8.47
C HIS A 249 2.92 44.52 -8.02
N ARG A 250 1.68 44.94 -8.34
CA ARG A 250 1.09 46.21 -7.87
C ARG A 250 0.64 46.22 -6.40
N LYS A 251 0.49 45.07 -5.77
CA LYS A 251 0.09 44.96 -4.34
C LYS A 251 1.29 44.85 -3.39
N THR A 252 2.49 44.65 -3.93
CA THR A 252 3.74 44.47 -3.17
C THR A 252 4.64 45.72 -3.16
N HIS A 253 4.22 46.79 -3.84
CA HIS A 253 4.76 48.15 -3.74
C HIS A 253 3.69 49.09 -3.18
#